data_AF-A0A917JJ72-F1
#
_entry.id   AF-A0A917JJ72-F1
#
_cell.length_a   1.000
_cell.length_b   1.000
_cell.length_c   1.000
_cell.angle_alpha   90.00
_cell.angle_beta   90.00
_cell.angle_gamma   90.00
#
_symmetry.space_group_name_H-M   'P 1'
#
loop_
_entity.id
_entity.type
_entity.pdbx_description
1 polymer ?
#
loop_
_entity_poly.entity_id
_entity_poly.type
_entity_poly.pdbx_seq_one_letter_code
_entity_poly.pdbx_strand_id
1 'polypeptide(L)'
;MSSKSTSHITLYTDDRDNDKLLMSVLISHYAKLKVVSSIDSIGQQLKDPAPKVIMVAASTFQETISIYYQALDAVHDKHLCEHSIVSLISRHDEKEAYQAFSSGLIDDYLVARPLYELHRPIVICSHLLKELGLTMTQKDGLDFVHSQDYSPDVKSIVTKGLVRKNTLKQEFESSIDQIDKALDKAAERIQANQTVQLDLKRLDDTLSAIRSDEIRPELLKLQSKAINLLQQVVSDVAEEHQAPDHDTKGLEQQQIKKKNPNEPSFNRLHNTTISEEEIEISIKHIPKVLIVEDDNISLNLTVMLLKHYKIDIDTAVSGRRAFAYLNSRQYDLVLMDINLPDTNGLYLLNQVAHGTGPNRDTPIIMLTGNKNKNTVKQAVEEGAKGYIIKPLYKATMIKLFEKYNLPLFVQN
;
A
#
# COMPACT_ATOMS: atom_id res chain seq x y z
N MET A 1 -31.88 23.82 -7.00
CA MET A 1 -32.62 22.85 -6.14
C MET A 1 -31.78 22.59 -4.91
N SER A 2 -32.37 22.60 -3.72
CA SER A 2 -31.64 22.31 -2.46
C SER A 2 -31.13 20.87 -2.49
N SER A 3 -29.81 20.66 -2.39
CA SER A 3 -29.28 19.30 -2.24
C SER A 3 -29.71 18.78 -0.87
N LYS A 4 -30.28 17.57 -0.84
CA LYS A 4 -30.53 16.85 0.41
C LYS A 4 -29.16 16.48 1.00
N SER A 5 -28.53 17.41 1.73
CA SER A 5 -27.19 17.15 2.26
C SER A 5 -27.25 15.91 3.17
N THR A 6 -26.47 14.92 2.79
CA THR A 6 -26.39 13.59 3.40
C THR A 6 -25.75 13.68 4.77
N SER A 7 -26.11 12.77 5.67
CA SER A 7 -25.40 12.63 6.95
C SER A 7 -24.26 11.64 6.77
N HIS A 8 -23.05 12.13 7.02
CA HIS A 8 -21.80 11.36 6.91
C HIS A 8 -21.36 10.78 8.25
N ILE A 9 -22.07 11.03 9.35
CA ILE A 9 -21.80 10.43 10.66
C ILE A 9 -23.08 9.75 11.16
N THR A 10 -22.97 8.45 11.40
CA THR A 10 -24.02 7.64 12.03
C THR A 10 -23.54 7.23 13.42
N LEU A 11 -24.42 7.30 14.42
CA LEU A 11 -24.21 6.69 15.73
C LEU A 11 -25.32 5.65 15.97
N TYR A 12 -24.94 4.38 16.06
CA TYR A 12 -25.77 3.37 16.70
C TYR A 12 -25.56 3.44 18.21
N THR A 13 -26.66 3.41 18.97
CA THR A 13 -26.64 3.26 20.42
C THR A 13 -27.86 2.44 20.88
N ASP A 14 -27.62 1.49 21.79
CA ASP A 14 -28.65 0.75 22.53
C ASP A 14 -29.19 1.56 23.73
N ASP A 15 -28.32 2.35 24.37
CA ASP A 15 -28.61 3.21 25.53
C ASP A 15 -28.32 4.70 25.25
N ARG A 16 -29.37 5.41 24.84
CA ARG A 16 -29.32 6.86 24.55
C ARG A 16 -29.07 7.75 25.77
N ASP A 17 -29.39 7.29 26.98
CA ASP A 17 -29.17 8.11 28.18
C ASP A 17 -27.70 8.04 28.61
N ASN A 18 -27.07 6.87 28.49
CA ASN A 18 -25.62 6.68 28.66
C ASN A 18 -24.81 7.40 27.56
N ASP A 19 -25.25 7.35 26.29
CA ASP A 19 -24.58 8.06 25.18
C ASP A 19 -24.99 9.54 24.98
N LYS A 20 -25.84 10.08 25.86
CA LYS A 20 -26.34 11.47 25.76
C LYS A 20 -25.22 12.51 25.64
N LEU A 21 -24.11 12.30 26.35
CA LEU A 21 -22.95 13.18 26.30
C LEU A 21 -22.24 13.12 24.94
N LEU A 22 -21.99 11.91 24.42
CA LEU A 22 -21.44 11.70 23.07
C LEU A 22 -22.33 12.34 22.00
N MET A 23 -23.64 12.09 22.06
CA MET A 23 -24.62 12.68 21.16
C MET A 23 -24.54 14.21 21.19
N SER A 24 -24.49 14.84 22.37
CA SER A 24 -24.42 16.29 22.49
C SER A 24 -23.15 16.89 21.87
N VAL A 25 -22.00 16.23 22.06
CA VAL A 25 -20.69 16.61 21.50
C VAL A 25 -20.67 16.48 19.98
N LEU A 26 -21.22 15.40 19.43
CA LEU A 26 -21.27 15.21 17.98
C LEU A 26 -22.26 16.19 17.32
N ILE A 27 -23.41 16.47 17.94
CA ILE A 27 -24.42 17.41 17.43
C ILE A 27 -23.90 18.86 17.44
N SER A 28 -23.10 19.26 18.42
CA SER A 28 -22.55 20.63 18.48
C SER A 28 -21.43 20.88 17.46
N HIS A 29 -20.72 19.83 17.02
CA HIS A 29 -19.62 19.95 16.05
C HIS A 29 -19.99 19.59 14.61
N TYR A 30 -20.97 18.70 14.40
CA TYR A 30 -21.34 18.22 13.06
C TYR A 30 -22.80 18.58 12.74
N ALA A 31 -22.98 19.30 11.64
CA ALA A 31 -24.29 19.80 11.21
C ALA A 31 -25.36 18.70 11.01
N LYS A 32 -24.95 17.44 10.80
CA LYS A 32 -25.86 16.29 10.60
C LYS A 32 -25.32 15.00 11.18
N LEU A 33 -25.71 14.68 12.41
CA LEU A 33 -25.60 13.35 13.01
C LEU A 33 -26.85 12.51 12.77
N LYS A 34 -26.71 11.27 12.33
CA LYS A 34 -27.79 10.28 12.23
C LYS A 34 -27.71 9.30 13.40
N VAL A 35 -28.60 9.42 14.38
CA VAL A 35 -28.68 8.46 15.50
C VAL A 35 -29.66 7.34 15.18
N VAL A 36 -29.24 6.09 15.38
CA VAL A 36 -29.98 4.86 15.10
C VAL A 36 -29.90 3.88 16.28
N SER A 37 -30.80 2.90 16.31
CA SER A 37 -30.88 1.91 17.40
C SER A 37 -31.43 0.56 16.92
N SER A 38 -31.21 0.23 15.64
CA SER A 38 -31.51 -1.11 15.09
C SER A 38 -30.51 -1.48 13.99
N ILE A 39 -30.27 -2.78 13.84
CA ILE A 39 -29.36 -3.35 12.82
C ILE A 39 -29.84 -2.97 11.41
N ASP A 40 -31.16 -3.05 11.14
CA ASP A 40 -31.76 -2.60 9.88
C ASP A 40 -31.44 -1.13 9.56
N SER A 41 -31.39 -0.27 10.58
CA SER A 41 -31.08 1.15 10.40
C SER A 41 -29.63 1.38 10.01
N ILE A 42 -28.69 0.59 10.54
CA ILE A 42 -27.29 0.57 10.06
C ILE A 42 -27.25 0.03 8.63
N GLY A 43 -27.94 -1.08 8.35
CA GLY A 43 -28.04 -1.65 7.01
C GLY A 43 -28.62 -0.69 5.97
N GLN A 44 -29.49 0.25 6.37
CA GLN A 44 -29.95 1.35 5.52
C GLN A 44 -28.89 2.44 5.31
N GLN A 45 -28.05 2.74 6.31
CA GLN A 45 -26.92 3.66 6.15
C GLN A 45 -25.83 3.06 5.24
N LEU A 46 -25.54 1.77 5.37
CA LEU A 46 -24.60 1.04 4.52
C LEU A 46 -25.03 0.97 3.03
N LYS A 47 -26.32 1.18 2.74
CA LYS A 47 -26.93 1.22 1.39
C LYS A 47 -27.07 2.64 0.81
N ASP A 48 -26.78 3.68 1.59
CA ASP A 48 -26.77 5.08 1.14
C ASP A 48 -25.37 5.40 0.59
N PRO A 49 -25.21 5.74 -0.71
CA PRO A 49 -23.91 5.80 -1.39
C PRO A 49 -22.98 6.92 -0.90
N ALA A 50 -23.46 7.85 -0.06
CA ALA A 50 -22.59 8.83 0.58
C ALA A 50 -21.60 8.16 1.56
N PRO A 51 -20.30 8.52 1.57
CA PRO A 51 -19.35 7.93 2.51
C PRO A 51 -19.68 8.23 3.97
N LYS A 52 -19.41 7.30 4.90
CA LYS A 52 -19.87 7.40 6.30
C LYS A 52 -18.83 6.98 7.35
N VAL A 53 -18.76 7.74 8.44
CA VAL A 53 -18.25 7.24 9.71
C VAL A 53 -19.42 6.66 10.50
N ILE A 54 -19.35 5.38 10.86
CA ILE A 54 -20.38 4.69 11.64
C ILE A 54 -19.80 4.35 13.02
N MET A 55 -20.28 5.04 14.04
CA MET A 55 -19.97 4.76 15.43
C MET A 55 -20.97 3.72 15.95
N VAL A 56 -20.50 2.67 16.62
CA VAL A 56 -21.35 1.63 17.19
C VAL A 56 -21.10 1.54 18.69
N ALA A 57 -22.10 1.93 19.49
CA ALA A 57 -22.12 1.76 20.93
C ALA A 57 -23.11 0.68 21.33
N ALA A 58 -22.63 -0.32 22.07
CA ALA A 58 -23.45 -1.29 22.76
C ALA A 58 -22.94 -1.48 24.21
N SER A 59 -23.68 -2.26 24.98
CA SER A 59 -23.36 -2.59 26.37
C SER A 59 -22.10 -3.45 26.51
N THR A 60 -21.84 -4.36 25.56
CA THR A 60 -20.64 -5.20 25.52
C THR A 60 -19.91 -5.11 24.17
N PHE A 61 -18.61 -5.44 24.18
CA PHE A 61 -17.79 -5.57 22.98
C PHE A 61 -18.34 -6.58 21.96
N GLN A 62 -18.82 -7.75 22.44
CA GLN A 62 -19.43 -8.77 21.59
C GLN A 62 -20.65 -8.22 20.84
N GLU A 63 -21.53 -7.49 21.52
CA GLU A 63 -22.70 -6.85 20.90
C GLU A 63 -22.29 -5.79 19.88
N THR A 64 -21.35 -4.90 20.23
CA THR A 64 -20.82 -3.85 19.34
C THR A 64 -20.32 -4.44 18.01
N ILE A 65 -19.56 -5.53 18.04
CA ILE A 65 -19.10 -6.23 16.83
C ILE A 65 -20.27 -6.92 16.11
N SER A 66 -21.11 -7.64 16.85
CA SER A 66 -22.23 -8.41 16.28
C SER A 66 -23.23 -7.52 15.54
N ILE A 67 -23.53 -6.33 16.06
CA ILE A 67 -24.43 -5.34 15.45
C ILE A 67 -23.90 -4.89 14.08
N TYR A 68 -22.59 -4.64 13.96
CA TYR A 68 -21.98 -4.23 12.69
C TYR A 68 -21.97 -5.36 11.65
N TYR A 69 -21.47 -6.54 12.00
CA TYR A 69 -21.38 -7.64 11.03
C TYR A 69 -22.77 -8.17 10.61
N GLN A 70 -23.76 -8.20 11.50
CA GLN A 70 -25.14 -8.51 11.10
C GLN A 70 -25.73 -7.44 10.17
N ALA A 71 -25.37 -6.16 10.34
CA ALA A 71 -25.80 -5.10 9.43
C ALA A 71 -25.15 -5.21 8.05
N LEU A 72 -23.87 -5.60 7.99
CA LEU A 72 -23.17 -5.93 6.74
C LEU A 72 -23.79 -7.13 6.04
N ASP A 73 -24.02 -8.24 6.76
CA ASP A 73 -24.64 -9.44 6.21
C ASP A 73 -26.05 -9.13 5.68
N ALA A 74 -26.81 -8.23 6.32
CA ALA A 74 -28.11 -7.74 5.82
C ALA A 74 -28.02 -6.83 4.57
N VAL A 75 -26.82 -6.53 4.06
CA VAL A 75 -26.54 -5.78 2.83
C VAL A 75 -26.05 -6.74 1.73
N HIS A 76 -26.85 -7.76 1.42
CA HIS A 76 -26.57 -8.70 0.31
C HIS A 76 -26.36 -7.96 -1.02
N ASP A 77 -25.20 -8.18 -1.69
CA ASP A 77 -24.82 -7.81 -3.07
C ASP A 77 -25.24 -6.41 -3.59
N LYS A 78 -25.50 -5.47 -2.68
CA LYS A 78 -25.79 -4.07 -3.01
C LYS A 78 -24.51 -3.25 -2.96
N HIS A 79 -24.54 -2.10 -3.64
CA HIS A 79 -23.46 -1.12 -3.56
C HIS A 79 -23.35 -0.64 -2.12
N LEU A 80 -22.36 -1.18 -1.42
CA LEU A 80 -21.96 -0.78 -0.08
C LEU A 80 -21.26 0.58 -0.19
N CYS A 81 -21.57 1.52 0.70
CA CYS A 81 -20.84 2.78 0.72
C CYS A 81 -19.43 2.60 1.30
N GLU A 82 -18.50 3.48 0.89
CA GLU A 82 -17.22 3.64 1.58
C GLU A 82 -17.49 4.13 3.00
N HIS A 83 -16.99 3.41 4.01
CA HIS A 83 -17.26 3.74 5.39
C HIS A 83 -16.15 3.26 6.33
N SER A 84 -16.07 3.91 7.49
CA SER A 84 -15.16 3.58 8.59
C SER A 84 -15.93 3.40 9.89
N ILE A 85 -15.47 2.47 10.73
CA ILE A 85 -16.12 2.03 11.97
C ILE A 85 -15.40 2.52 13.22
N VAL A 86 -16.17 3.16 14.11
CA VAL A 86 -15.70 3.49 15.46
C VAL A 86 -16.45 2.64 16.47
N SER A 87 -15.82 1.56 16.93
CA SER A 87 -16.37 0.70 17.98
C SER A 87 -16.20 1.37 19.35
N LEU A 88 -17.33 1.70 19.97
CA LEU A 88 -17.40 2.27 21.31
C LEU A 88 -17.58 1.14 22.33
N ILE A 89 -16.52 0.84 23.07
CA ILE A 89 -16.39 -0.36 23.90
C ILE A 89 -16.44 -0.03 25.39
N SER A 90 -16.87 -0.97 26.23
CA SER A 90 -16.74 -0.84 27.68
C SER A 90 -15.26 -0.89 28.09
N ARG A 91 -14.87 -0.14 29.14
CA ARG A 91 -13.54 -0.26 29.76
C ARG A 91 -13.22 -1.68 30.24
N HIS A 92 -14.22 -2.48 30.57
CA HIS A 92 -14.03 -3.86 30.98
C HIS A 92 -13.57 -4.77 29.82
N ASP A 93 -13.92 -4.40 28.59
CA ASP A 93 -13.66 -5.19 27.39
C ASP A 93 -12.43 -4.69 26.61
N GLU A 94 -11.76 -3.63 27.09
CA GLU A 94 -10.66 -2.94 26.39
C GLU A 94 -9.56 -3.90 25.93
N LYS A 95 -9.17 -4.85 26.79
CA LYS A 95 -8.14 -5.84 26.49
C LYS A 95 -8.55 -6.79 25.35
N GLU A 96 -9.80 -7.24 25.36
CA GLU A 96 -10.33 -8.16 24.34
C GLU A 96 -10.49 -7.43 23.00
N ALA A 97 -11.03 -6.22 23.04
CA ALA A 97 -11.16 -5.35 21.87
C ALA A 97 -9.79 -5.01 21.26
N TYR A 98 -8.78 -4.71 22.07
CA TYR A 98 -7.41 -4.49 21.61
C TYR A 98 -6.81 -5.74 20.94
N GLN A 99 -7.06 -6.93 21.47
CA GLN A 99 -6.63 -8.19 20.86
C GLN A 99 -7.34 -8.44 19.50
N ALA A 100 -8.63 -8.14 19.40
CA ALA A 100 -9.36 -8.21 18.14
C ALA A 100 -8.85 -7.16 17.12
N PHE A 101 -8.63 -5.91 17.52
CA PHE A 101 -8.07 -4.87 16.65
C PHE A 101 -6.66 -5.22 16.16
N SER A 102 -5.77 -5.61 17.05
CA SER A 102 -4.38 -5.98 16.69
C SER A 102 -4.27 -7.27 15.85
N SER A 103 -5.32 -8.10 15.82
CA SER A 103 -5.44 -9.24 14.90
C SER A 103 -6.16 -8.92 13.58
N GLY A 104 -6.63 -7.69 13.39
CA GLY A 104 -7.33 -7.25 12.17
C GLY A 104 -8.79 -7.66 12.08
N LEU A 105 -9.44 -7.96 13.21
CA LEU A 105 -10.87 -8.27 13.33
C LEU A 105 -11.75 -7.02 13.56
N ILE A 106 -11.14 -5.83 13.66
CA ILE A 106 -11.84 -4.55 13.80
C ILE A 106 -11.20 -3.61 12.78
N ASP A 107 -12.02 -3.06 11.88
CA ASP A 107 -11.51 -2.47 10.64
C ASP A 107 -10.83 -1.08 10.82
N ASP A 108 -11.34 -0.17 11.68
CA ASP A 108 -10.79 1.20 11.78
C ASP A 108 -10.41 1.70 13.19
N TYR A 109 -11.36 1.86 14.14
CA TYR A 109 -11.06 2.58 15.40
C TYR A 109 -11.76 2.04 16.67
N LEU A 110 -11.04 2.05 17.78
CA LEU A 110 -11.55 1.72 19.13
C LEU A 110 -11.64 2.96 20.04
N VAL A 111 -12.74 3.09 20.78
CA VAL A 111 -12.92 4.15 21.78
C VAL A 111 -13.55 3.60 23.06
N ALA A 112 -12.83 3.69 24.18
CA ALA A 112 -13.33 3.22 25.48
C ALA A 112 -14.36 4.17 26.11
N ARG A 113 -15.44 3.60 26.66
CA ARG A 113 -16.51 4.26 27.43
C ARG A 113 -16.33 4.01 28.94
N PRO A 114 -16.79 4.93 29.81
CA PRO A 114 -17.37 6.23 29.47
C PRO A 114 -16.32 7.24 28.96
N LEU A 115 -16.77 8.23 28.19
CA LEU A 115 -15.92 9.20 27.53
C LEU A 115 -15.50 10.33 28.47
N TYR A 116 -14.22 10.38 28.82
CA TYR A 116 -13.62 11.50 29.57
C TYR A 116 -12.99 12.54 28.65
N GLU A 117 -12.55 12.13 27.45
CA GLU A 117 -11.93 12.99 26.44
C GLU A 117 -12.97 13.50 25.43
N LEU A 118 -13.77 14.51 25.80
CA LEU A 118 -14.91 14.96 24.98
C LEU A 118 -14.52 15.42 23.56
N HIS A 119 -13.31 15.92 23.36
CA HIS A 119 -12.83 16.31 22.02
C HIS A 119 -12.36 15.14 21.15
N ARG A 120 -12.12 13.95 21.74
CA ARG A 120 -11.53 12.83 21.04
C ARG A 120 -12.44 12.20 19.97
N PRO A 121 -13.75 11.99 20.20
CA PRO A 121 -14.68 11.59 19.13
C PRO A 121 -14.69 12.55 17.93
N ILE A 122 -14.52 13.86 18.16
CA ILE A 122 -14.48 14.87 17.09
C ILE A 122 -13.18 14.74 16.29
N VAL A 123 -12.04 14.54 16.95
CA VAL A 123 -10.75 14.33 16.24
C VAL A 123 -10.79 13.05 15.41
N ILE A 124 -11.33 11.96 15.95
CA ILE A 124 -11.49 10.67 15.25
C ILE A 124 -12.41 10.81 14.05
N CYS A 125 -13.63 11.32 14.23
CA CYS A 125 -14.57 11.50 13.12
C CYS A 125 -14.01 12.46 12.05
N SER A 126 -13.32 13.55 12.44
CA SER A 126 -12.71 14.48 11.47
C SER A 126 -11.57 13.85 10.67
N HIS A 127 -10.80 12.93 11.28
CA HIS A 127 -9.75 12.18 10.61
C HIS A 127 -10.33 11.17 9.62
N LEU A 128 -11.27 10.33 10.06
CA LEU A 128 -11.90 9.30 9.22
C LEU A 128 -12.71 9.91 8.06
N LEU A 129 -13.43 11.02 8.29
CA LEU A 129 -14.09 11.76 7.21
C LEU A 129 -13.08 12.27 6.17
N LYS A 130 -11.89 12.71 6.58
CA LYS A 130 -10.83 13.13 5.65
C LYS A 130 -10.27 11.96 4.85
N GLU A 131 -10.09 10.79 5.46
CA GLU A 131 -9.67 9.57 4.75
C GLU A 131 -10.71 9.09 3.74
N LEU A 132 -12.00 9.22 4.06
CA LEU A 132 -13.13 9.03 3.14
C LEU A 132 -13.29 10.18 2.11
N GLY A 133 -12.27 11.02 1.92
CA GLY A 133 -12.24 12.09 0.92
C GLY A 133 -13.16 13.29 1.18
N LEU A 134 -13.77 13.41 2.36
CA LEU A 134 -14.72 14.48 2.68
C LEU A 134 -14.01 15.70 3.27
N THR A 135 -13.95 16.79 2.49
CA THR A 135 -13.39 18.06 2.94
C THR A 135 -14.27 18.70 4.03
N MET A 136 -13.86 18.57 5.28
CA MET A 136 -14.40 19.38 6.38
C MET A 136 -13.84 20.79 6.31
N THR A 137 -14.69 21.80 6.56
CA THR A 137 -14.25 23.18 6.77
C THR A 137 -13.41 23.25 8.05
N GLN A 138 -12.09 23.14 7.90
CA GLN A 138 -11.16 23.40 8.99
C GLN A 138 -11.29 24.88 9.40
N LYS A 139 -11.32 25.13 10.71
CA LYS A 139 -10.92 26.43 11.24
C LYS A 139 -9.46 26.65 10.89
N ASP A 140 -9.14 27.84 10.42
CA ASP A 140 -7.81 28.12 9.90
C ASP A 140 -6.78 28.14 11.03
N GLY A 141 -5.50 27.92 10.72
CA GLY A 141 -4.44 27.99 11.75
C GLY A 141 -4.40 29.36 12.46
N LEU A 142 -4.86 30.39 11.76
CA LEU A 142 -5.03 31.76 12.23
C LEU A 142 -6.13 31.87 13.31
N ASP A 143 -7.23 31.12 13.20
CA ASP A 143 -8.34 31.16 14.18
C ASP A 143 -7.87 30.74 15.58
N PHE A 144 -6.92 29.79 15.65
CA PHE A 144 -6.28 29.40 16.91
C PHE A 144 -5.44 30.53 17.50
N VAL A 145 -4.65 31.22 16.67
CA VAL A 145 -3.79 32.34 17.11
C VAL A 145 -4.64 33.53 17.60
N HIS A 146 -5.81 33.75 17.01
CA HIS A 146 -6.73 34.83 17.36
C HIS A 146 -7.69 34.53 18.52
N SER A 147 -7.85 33.26 18.96
CA SER A 147 -8.62 32.92 20.16
C SER A 147 -8.07 33.60 21.42
N GLN A 148 -8.94 34.03 22.35
CA GLN A 148 -8.51 34.60 23.62
C GLN A 148 -8.07 33.54 24.65
N ASP A 149 -8.35 32.27 24.41
CA ASP A 149 -8.27 31.17 25.39
C ASP A 149 -6.83 30.66 25.64
N TYR A 150 -5.85 31.11 24.83
CA TYR A 150 -4.47 30.65 24.87
C TYR A 150 -3.48 31.74 25.30
N SER A 151 -2.44 31.32 26.04
CA SER A 151 -1.37 32.21 26.52
C SER A 151 -0.54 32.82 25.38
N PRO A 152 0.13 33.97 25.61
CA PRO A 152 1.00 34.59 24.61
C PRO A 152 2.12 33.66 24.11
N ASP A 153 2.69 32.82 24.98
CA ASP A 153 3.77 31.90 24.62
C ASP A 153 3.28 30.80 23.67
N VAL A 154 2.12 30.21 23.94
CA VAL A 154 1.49 29.21 23.06
C VAL A 154 1.19 29.82 21.69
N LYS A 155 0.63 31.03 21.65
CA LYS A 155 0.37 31.77 20.40
C LYS A 155 1.66 32.05 19.63
N SER A 156 2.73 32.45 20.31
CA SER A 156 4.06 32.69 19.72
C SER A 156 4.65 31.43 19.08
N ILE A 157 4.59 30.29 19.78
CA ILE A 157 5.06 29.00 19.28
C ILE A 157 4.23 28.53 18.07
N VAL A 158 2.90 28.60 18.15
CA VAL A 158 2.01 28.21 17.05
C VAL A 158 2.21 29.11 15.83
N THR A 159 2.37 30.42 16.01
CA THR A 159 2.68 31.36 14.92
C THR A 159 3.99 31.00 14.22
N LYS A 160 5.06 30.73 14.97
CA LYS A 160 6.35 30.27 14.41
C LYS A 160 6.21 28.95 13.67
N GLY A 161 5.42 28.01 14.20
CA GLY A 161 5.11 26.73 13.56
C GLY A 161 4.36 26.89 12.23
N LEU A 162 3.34 27.75 12.20
CA LEU A 162 2.57 28.07 10.98
C LEU A 162 3.45 28.74 9.91
N VAL A 163 4.29 29.70 10.31
CA VAL A 163 5.27 30.32 9.39
C VAL A 163 6.20 29.26 8.83
N ARG A 164 6.83 28.41 9.66
CA ARG A 164 7.73 27.36 9.14
C ARG A 164 7.01 26.33 8.27
N LYS A 165 5.77 25.96 8.58
CA LYS A 165 4.94 25.08 7.73
C LYS A 165 4.72 25.69 6.35
N ASN A 166 4.38 26.98 6.29
CA ASN A 166 4.16 27.68 5.03
C ASN A 166 5.46 27.86 4.24
N THR A 167 6.58 28.19 4.90
CA THR A 167 7.90 28.26 4.25
C THR A 167 8.31 26.90 3.67
N LEU A 168 8.14 25.80 4.42
CA LEU A 168 8.41 24.44 3.93
C LEU A 168 7.53 24.09 2.71
N LYS A 169 6.26 24.49 2.71
CA LYS A 169 5.35 24.28 1.58
C LYS A 169 5.85 25.04 0.33
N GLN A 170 6.27 26.30 0.48
CA GLN A 170 6.82 27.11 -0.63
C GLN A 170 8.18 26.61 -1.14
N GLU A 171 9.09 26.23 -0.24
CA GLU A 171 10.38 25.59 -0.56
C GLU A 171 10.15 24.30 -1.39
N PHE A 172 9.12 23.53 -1.02
CA PHE A 172 8.75 22.29 -1.69
C PHE A 172 8.07 22.53 -3.06
N GLU A 173 7.08 23.41 -3.14
CA GLU A 173 6.41 23.81 -4.40
C GLU A 173 7.44 24.35 -5.42
N SER A 174 8.42 25.16 -4.97
CA SER A 174 9.52 25.61 -5.83
C SER A 174 10.44 24.47 -6.28
N SER A 175 10.62 23.43 -5.46
CA SER A 175 11.41 22.25 -5.83
C SER A 175 10.71 21.42 -6.91
N ILE A 176 9.37 21.31 -6.86
CA ILE A 176 8.55 20.68 -7.90
C ILE A 176 8.64 21.45 -9.22
N ASP A 177 8.49 22.77 -9.21
CA ASP A 177 8.65 23.64 -10.39
C ASP A 177 10.05 23.55 -11.01
N GLN A 178 11.11 23.46 -10.19
CA GLN A 178 12.48 23.26 -10.66
C GLN A 178 12.67 21.91 -11.37
N ILE A 179 12.08 20.84 -10.84
CA ILE A 179 12.15 19.51 -11.46
C ILE A 179 11.34 19.50 -12.77
N ASP A 180 10.15 20.09 -12.80
CA ASP A 180 9.32 20.12 -14.00
C ASP A 180 10.03 20.82 -15.17
N LYS A 181 10.67 21.97 -14.89
CA LYS A 181 11.52 22.71 -15.85
C LYS A 181 12.79 21.95 -16.25
N ALA A 182 13.31 21.07 -15.39
CA ALA A 182 14.45 20.22 -15.74
C ALA A 182 14.03 19.08 -16.67
N LEU A 183 12.83 18.52 -16.47
CA LEU A 183 12.23 17.51 -17.35
C LEU A 183 11.91 18.09 -18.74
N ASP A 184 11.36 19.30 -18.83
CA ASP A 184 11.13 19.95 -20.13
C ASP A 184 12.44 20.16 -20.91
N LYS A 185 13.49 20.65 -20.26
CA LYS A 185 14.81 20.80 -20.89
C LYS A 185 15.47 19.47 -21.27
N ALA A 186 15.13 18.38 -20.58
CA ALA A 186 15.55 17.04 -20.99
C ALA A 186 14.79 16.62 -22.28
N ALA A 187 13.48 16.86 -22.35
CA ALA A 187 12.64 16.62 -23.52
C ALA A 187 13.17 17.32 -24.78
N GLU A 188 13.45 18.62 -24.66
CA GLU A 188 14.00 19.45 -25.75
C GLU A 188 15.34 18.91 -26.28
N ARG A 189 16.20 18.40 -25.39
CA ARG A 189 17.51 17.83 -25.77
C ARG A 189 17.41 16.46 -26.41
N ILE A 190 16.48 15.61 -25.95
CA ILE A 190 16.19 14.31 -26.57
C ILE A 190 15.69 14.53 -28.01
N GLN A 191 14.71 15.43 -28.20
CA GLN A 191 14.22 15.81 -29.54
C GLN A 191 15.29 16.43 -30.45
N ALA A 192 16.39 16.93 -29.89
CA ALA A 192 17.54 17.47 -30.62
C ALA A 192 18.67 16.44 -30.86
N ASN A 193 18.43 15.14 -30.62
CA ASN A 193 19.41 14.05 -30.65
C ASN A 193 20.67 14.31 -29.80
N GLN A 194 20.53 14.98 -28.65
CA GLN A 194 21.62 15.23 -27.72
C GLN A 194 21.57 14.27 -26.53
N THR A 195 22.71 13.67 -26.17
CA THR A 195 22.81 12.79 -25.00
C THR A 195 22.47 13.53 -23.71
N VAL A 196 21.42 13.08 -23.01
CA VAL A 196 21.00 13.62 -21.70
C VAL A 196 21.42 12.67 -20.57
N GLN A 197 22.24 13.17 -19.63
CA GLN A 197 22.38 12.54 -18.32
C GLN A 197 21.26 13.03 -17.39
N LEU A 198 20.36 12.12 -17.00
CA LEU A 198 19.38 12.34 -15.95
C LEU A 198 19.93 11.85 -14.61
N ASP A 199 20.01 12.75 -13.63
CA ASP A 199 20.34 12.41 -12.24
C ASP A 199 19.11 11.80 -11.54
N LEU A 200 18.90 10.50 -11.81
CA LEU A 200 17.81 9.72 -11.23
C LEU A 200 17.88 9.65 -9.70
N LYS A 201 19.07 9.79 -9.11
CA LYS A 201 19.23 9.72 -7.65
C LYS A 201 18.64 10.96 -6.98
N ARG A 202 18.95 12.15 -7.50
CA ARG A 202 18.35 13.40 -7.01
C ARG A 202 16.82 13.44 -7.19
N LEU A 203 16.30 12.80 -8.24
CA LEU A 203 14.86 12.64 -8.44
C LEU A 203 14.24 11.72 -7.36
N ASP A 204 14.82 10.54 -7.11
CA ASP A 204 14.36 9.58 -6.08
C ASP A 204 14.45 10.20 -4.66
N ASP A 205 15.53 10.91 -4.35
CA ASP A 205 15.71 11.65 -3.10
C ASP A 205 14.64 12.76 -2.90
N THR A 206 14.25 13.46 -3.97
CA THR A 206 13.22 14.51 -3.87
C THR A 206 11.81 13.91 -3.78
N LEU A 207 11.53 12.81 -4.49
CA LEU A 207 10.23 12.13 -4.45
C LEU A 207 10.00 11.39 -3.12
N SER A 208 11.04 10.81 -2.52
CA SER A 208 10.96 10.07 -1.26
C SER A 208 10.79 10.95 -0.01
N ALA A 209 11.10 12.24 -0.10
CA ALA A 209 10.92 13.21 0.99
C ALA A 209 9.45 13.56 1.31
N ILE A 210 8.48 13.00 0.57
CA ILE A 210 7.12 13.56 0.48
C ILE A 210 6.08 12.69 1.18
N ARG A 211 5.27 13.32 2.03
CA ARG A 211 4.16 12.67 2.77
C ARG A 211 2.86 13.51 2.83
N SER A 212 2.64 14.43 1.89
CA SER A 212 1.46 15.31 1.90
C SER A 212 0.40 14.88 0.87
N ASP A 213 -0.79 14.53 1.34
CA ASP A 213 -1.93 14.17 0.48
C ASP A 213 -2.40 15.33 -0.42
N GLU A 214 -2.18 16.59 0.00
CA GLU A 214 -2.60 17.79 -0.75
C GLU A 214 -1.87 17.93 -2.10
N ILE A 215 -0.65 17.41 -2.22
CA ILE A 215 0.25 17.64 -3.37
C ILE A 215 0.40 16.38 -4.25
N ARG A 216 -0.23 15.26 -3.84
CA ARG A 216 -0.28 14.00 -4.59
C ARG A 216 -0.70 14.19 -6.07
N PRO A 217 -1.67 15.05 -6.45
CA PRO A 217 -2.04 15.25 -7.85
C PRO A 217 -0.94 15.86 -8.72
N GLU A 218 -0.11 16.74 -8.16
CA GLU A 218 0.99 17.41 -8.90
C GLU A 218 2.18 16.46 -9.05
N LEU A 219 2.43 15.64 -8.02
CA LEU A 219 3.44 14.58 -8.07
C LEU A 219 3.12 13.49 -9.09
N LEU A 220 1.85 13.08 -9.19
CA LEU A 220 1.43 12.11 -10.20
C LEU A 220 1.60 12.67 -11.63
N LYS A 221 1.34 13.96 -11.85
CA LYS A 221 1.66 14.63 -13.14
C LYS A 221 3.15 14.64 -13.43
N LEU A 222 3.98 14.98 -12.44
CA LEU A 222 5.43 15.06 -12.62
C LEU A 222 6.05 13.68 -12.86
N GLN A 223 5.57 12.65 -12.16
CA GLN A 223 5.95 11.25 -12.40
C GLN A 223 5.56 10.77 -13.79
N SER A 224 4.33 11.06 -14.26
CA SER A 224 3.90 10.64 -15.61
C SER A 224 4.72 11.34 -16.71
N LYS A 225 5.06 12.62 -16.53
CA LYS A 225 5.97 13.36 -17.41
C LYS A 225 7.37 12.74 -17.46
N ALA A 226 7.95 12.37 -16.32
CA ALA A 226 9.25 11.69 -16.26
C ALA A 226 9.24 10.29 -16.92
N ILE A 227 8.15 9.52 -16.74
CA ILE A 227 7.99 8.20 -17.38
C ILE A 227 7.89 8.32 -18.90
N ASN A 228 7.11 9.28 -19.41
CA ASN A 228 6.98 9.52 -20.85
C ASN A 228 8.34 9.86 -21.51
N LEU A 229 9.19 10.64 -20.81
CA LEU A 229 10.53 10.98 -21.30
C LEU A 229 11.46 9.76 -21.33
N LEU A 230 11.41 8.90 -20.32
CA LEU A 230 12.15 7.63 -20.34
C LEU A 230 11.69 6.70 -21.47
N GLN A 231 10.38 6.70 -21.78
CA GLN A 231 9.85 5.93 -22.91
C GLN A 231 10.36 6.44 -24.26
N GLN A 232 10.43 7.78 -24.46
CA GLN A 232 10.98 8.36 -25.69
C GLN A 232 12.45 7.98 -25.93
N VAL A 233 13.30 8.07 -24.90
CA VAL A 233 14.71 7.65 -25.02
C VAL A 233 14.84 6.16 -25.35
N VAL A 234 13.94 5.31 -24.83
CA VAL A 234 13.97 3.86 -25.09
C VAL A 234 13.43 3.52 -26.48
N SER A 235 12.48 4.27 -27.03
CA SER A 235 12.00 4.06 -28.42
C SER A 235 13.07 4.41 -29.45
N ASP A 236 13.82 5.50 -29.25
CA ASP A 236 14.84 5.95 -30.21
C ASP A 236 15.98 4.91 -30.35
N VAL A 237 16.35 4.24 -29.26
CA VAL A 237 17.35 3.14 -29.28
C VAL A 237 16.82 1.87 -29.98
N ALA A 238 15.50 1.69 -30.03
CA ALA A 238 14.88 0.52 -30.65
C ALA A 238 14.76 0.62 -32.17
N GLU A 239 14.74 1.83 -32.74
CA GLU A 239 14.61 2.04 -34.20
C GLU A 239 15.96 1.95 -34.95
N GLU A 240 17.11 2.13 -34.28
CA GLU A 240 18.44 2.03 -34.93
C GLU A 240 18.93 0.59 -35.25
N HIS A 241 18.18 -0.46 -34.90
CA HIS A 241 18.63 -1.86 -34.99
C HIS A 241 17.88 -2.74 -36.02
N GLN A 242 17.59 -2.20 -37.22
CA GLN A 242 17.21 -2.97 -38.42
C GLN A 242 17.89 -2.31 -39.65
N ALA A 243 18.64 -2.94 -40.55
CA ALA A 243 19.07 -4.33 -40.82
C ALA A 243 20.40 -4.23 -41.66
N PRO A 244 20.90 -5.23 -42.46
CA PRO A 244 20.66 -6.68 -42.54
C PRO A 244 21.96 -7.53 -42.45
N ASP A 245 21.85 -8.86 -42.68
CA ASP A 245 22.95 -9.84 -42.72
C ASP A 245 24.12 -9.49 -43.66
N HIS A 246 25.34 -9.87 -43.26
CA HIS A 246 26.34 -10.45 -44.18
C HIS A 246 27.41 -11.31 -43.46
N ASP A 247 27.73 -12.45 -44.07
CA ASP A 247 28.77 -13.42 -43.65
C ASP A 247 30.16 -12.82 -43.39
N THR A 248 30.89 -13.34 -42.39
CA THR A 248 32.24 -13.92 -42.62
C THR A 248 32.72 -14.85 -41.50
N LYS A 249 33.66 -15.74 -41.85
CA LYS A 249 34.18 -16.84 -41.01
C LYS A 249 35.51 -16.50 -40.31
N GLY A 250 35.71 -17.05 -39.10
CA GLY A 250 36.95 -17.81 -38.78
C GLY A 250 37.90 -17.30 -37.67
N LEU A 251 38.27 -18.25 -36.78
CA LEU A 251 39.54 -18.36 -36.01
C LEU A 251 39.77 -17.32 -34.85
N GLU A 252 40.40 -17.60 -33.69
CA GLU A 252 40.83 -18.85 -33.02
C GLU A 252 41.07 -18.69 -31.49
N GLN A 253 40.73 -19.74 -30.71
CA GLN A 253 41.29 -20.30 -29.44
C GLN A 253 42.09 -19.48 -28.37
N GLN A 254 41.74 -19.69 -27.07
CA GLN A 254 42.57 -20.27 -25.95
C GLN A 254 41.80 -20.22 -24.60
N GLN A 255 41.36 -21.34 -23.97
CA GLN A 255 42.00 -22.19 -22.92
C GLN A 255 42.44 -21.47 -21.62
N ILE A 256 42.15 -21.95 -20.38
CA ILE A 256 42.74 -23.12 -19.65
C ILE A 256 41.81 -23.68 -18.53
N LYS A 257 42.11 -24.87 -17.96
CA LYS A 257 41.33 -25.64 -16.94
C LYS A 257 42.15 -26.06 -15.69
N LYS A 258 41.46 -26.19 -14.53
CA LYS A 258 41.58 -27.21 -13.44
C LYS A 258 42.67 -27.19 -12.32
N LYS A 259 42.15 -27.04 -11.08
CA LYS A 259 42.16 -27.95 -9.89
C LYS A 259 43.37 -28.06 -8.91
N ASN A 260 43.01 -27.97 -7.61
CA ASN A 260 43.69 -28.40 -6.35
C ASN A 260 43.89 -29.96 -6.27
N PRO A 261 44.50 -30.59 -5.23
CA PRO A 261 45.20 -30.08 -4.01
C PRO A 261 46.55 -30.79 -3.65
N ASN A 262 47.27 -30.33 -2.60
CA ASN A 262 47.90 -31.15 -1.51
C ASN A 262 48.89 -30.36 -0.61
N GLU A 263 48.69 -30.50 0.70
CA GLU A 263 49.46 -30.00 1.89
C GLU A 263 50.82 -30.74 2.12
N PRO A 264 51.70 -30.47 3.15
CA PRO A 264 51.39 -29.88 4.47
C PRO A 264 52.43 -29.10 5.33
N SER A 265 51.89 -28.46 6.39
CA SER A 265 52.37 -28.42 7.81
C SER A 265 53.40 -27.42 8.40
N PHE A 266 52.84 -26.51 9.23
CA PHE A 266 53.10 -26.27 10.69
C PHE A 266 54.41 -25.71 11.31
N ASN A 267 54.21 -24.64 12.12
CA ASN A 267 54.70 -24.40 13.51
C ASN A 267 54.02 -23.10 14.04
N ARG A 268 53.66 -22.86 15.32
CA ARG A 268 53.56 -23.67 16.55
C ARG A 268 52.78 -22.90 17.66
N LEU A 269 51.86 -23.58 18.35
CA LEU A 269 51.50 -23.44 19.78
C LEU A 269 51.31 -22.02 20.42
N HIS A 270 50.05 -21.56 20.50
CA HIS A 270 49.37 -21.14 21.75
C HIS A 270 47.85 -21.41 21.58
N ASN A 271 47.18 -21.84 22.65
CA ASN A 271 46.08 -22.83 22.62
C ASN A 271 45.10 -22.54 23.81
N THR A 272 43.79 -22.82 23.83
CA THR A 272 42.85 -23.47 22.88
C THR A 272 41.41 -23.06 23.24
N THR A 273 40.49 -23.14 22.25
CA THR A 273 39.09 -23.63 22.32
C THR A 273 38.02 -22.55 22.08
N ILE A 274 37.23 -22.55 21.00
CA ILE A 274 37.30 -23.25 19.69
C ILE A 274 37.15 -22.16 18.60
N SER A 275 37.56 -22.41 17.36
CA SER A 275 37.36 -21.44 16.26
C SER A 275 35.89 -21.31 15.87
N GLU A 276 35.45 -20.07 15.67
CA GLU A 276 34.19 -19.75 15.01
C GLU A 276 34.12 -20.50 13.67
N GLU A 277 33.00 -21.16 13.39
CA GLU A 277 32.73 -21.64 12.04
C GLU A 277 32.61 -20.42 11.13
N GLU A 278 33.55 -20.27 10.19
CA GLU A 278 33.27 -19.51 8.97
C GLU A 278 32.12 -20.24 8.26
N ILE A 279 30.89 -19.83 8.57
CA ILE A 279 29.74 -20.18 7.77
C ILE A 279 29.99 -19.54 6.42
N GLU A 280 30.50 -20.33 5.47
CA GLU A 280 30.25 -20.11 4.06
C GLU A 280 28.73 -20.04 3.88
N ILE A 281 28.17 -18.83 3.96
CA ILE A 281 26.80 -18.57 3.54
C ILE A 281 26.83 -18.71 2.03
N SER A 282 26.71 -19.95 1.55
CA SER A 282 26.45 -20.22 0.15
C SER A 282 25.23 -19.38 -0.22
N ILE A 283 25.39 -18.43 -1.14
CA ILE A 283 24.29 -17.65 -1.71
C ILE A 283 23.49 -18.63 -2.58
N LYS A 284 22.69 -19.47 -1.91
CA LYS A 284 22.29 -20.76 -2.48
C LYS A 284 21.20 -20.62 -3.53
N HIS A 285 20.49 -19.50 -3.51
CA HIS A 285 19.53 -19.09 -4.52
C HIS A 285 19.24 -17.58 -4.40
N ILE A 286 19.09 -16.88 -5.52
CA ILE A 286 18.47 -15.56 -5.57
C ILE A 286 17.02 -15.80 -5.99
N PRO A 287 16.01 -15.49 -5.15
CA PRO A 287 14.62 -15.78 -5.48
C PRO A 287 14.20 -15.07 -6.76
N LYS A 288 13.60 -15.80 -7.69
CA LYS A 288 13.00 -15.27 -8.91
C LYS A 288 11.50 -15.14 -8.73
N VAL A 289 11.00 -13.90 -8.83
CA VAL A 289 9.61 -13.55 -8.51
C VAL A 289 8.95 -12.92 -9.72
N LEU A 290 7.74 -13.38 -10.06
CA LEU A 290 6.90 -12.73 -11.07
C LEU A 290 5.83 -11.88 -10.38
N ILE A 291 5.70 -10.62 -10.80
CA ILE A 291 4.59 -9.74 -10.39
C ILE A 291 3.70 -9.47 -11.60
N VAL A 292 2.44 -9.88 -11.52
CA VAL A 292 1.41 -9.70 -12.56
C VAL A 292 0.37 -8.71 -12.07
N GLU A 293 0.32 -7.54 -12.70
CA GLU A 293 -0.43 -6.36 -12.26
C GLU A 293 -0.50 -5.38 -13.43
N ASP A 294 -1.70 -4.95 -13.83
CA ASP A 294 -1.92 -4.06 -14.97
C ASP A 294 -1.85 -2.58 -14.60
N ASP A 295 -2.23 -2.22 -13.36
CA ASP A 295 -1.98 -0.89 -12.83
C ASP A 295 -0.47 -0.70 -12.56
N ASN A 296 0.16 0.07 -13.45
CA ASN A 296 1.57 0.43 -13.35
C ASN A 296 1.93 1.11 -12.00
N ILE A 297 0.99 1.75 -11.31
CA ILE A 297 1.25 2.35 -10.00
C ILE A 297 1.39 1.26 -8.93
N SER A 298 0.41 0.37 -8.78
CA SER A 298 0.44 -0.80 -7.88
C SER A 298 1.63 -1.72 -8.17
N LEU A 299 1.96 -1.91 -9.46
CA LEU A 299 3.11 -2.70 -9.89
C LEU A 299 4.42 -2.10 -9.37
N ASN A 300 4.63 -0.80 -9.61
CA ASN A 300 5.83 -0.10 -9.14
C ASN A 300 5.91 -0.05 -7.61
N LEU A 301 4.79 0.17 -6.91
CA LEU A 301 4.75 0.10 -5.44
C LEU A 301 5.18 -1.29 -4.93
N THR A 302 4.69 -2.36 -5.55
CA THR A 302 5.05 -3.74 -5.18
C THR A 302 6.53 -4.04 -5.44
N VAL A 303 7.07 -3.59 -6.58
CA VAL A 303 8.51 -3.67 -6.88
C VAL A 303 9.34 -2.87 -5.85
N MET A 304 8.92 -1.66 -5.49
CA MET A 304 9.62 -0.82 -4.49
C MET A 304 9.70 -1.47 -3.10
N LEU A 305 8.67 -2.20 -2.67
CA LEU A 305 8.69 -2.96 -1.41
C LEU A 305 9.81 -4.03 -1.38
N LEU A 306 10.19 -4.54 -2.55
CA LEU A 306 11.19 -5.60 -2.73
C LEU A 306 12.56 -5.09 -3.20
N LYS A 307 12.66 -3.87 -3.75
CA LYS A 307 13.87 -3.24 -4.34
C LYS A 307 15.11 -3.28 -3.43
N HIS A 308 14.94 -3.27 -2.12
CA HIS A 308 16.04 -3.33 -1.14
C HIS A 308 16.64 -4.73 -0.92
N TYR A 309 16.06 -5.77 -1.52
CA TYR A 309 16.51 -7.15 -1.37
C TYR A 309 17.06 -7.71 -2.69
N LYS A 310 18.00 -8.67 -2.63
CA LYS A 310 18.51 -9.38 -3.82
C LYS A 310 17.47 -10.40 -4.28
N ILE A 311 16.60 -9.96 -5.18
CA ILE A 311 15.50 -10.73 -5.79
C ILE A 311 15.55 -10.44 -7.29
N ASP A 312 15.42 -11.47 -8.12
CA ASP A 312 15.25 -11.34 -9.57
C ASP A 312 13.75 -11.16 -9.86
N ILE A 313 13.33 -9.96 -10.25
CA ILE A 313 11.91 -9.61 -10.41
C ILE A 313 11.57 -9.45 -11.90
N ASP A 314 10.73 -10.34 -12.41
CA ASP A 314 10.03 -10.12 -13.68
C ASP A 314 8.66 -9.46 -13.43
N THR A 315 8.22 -8.63 -14.37
CA THR A 315 6.91 -7.94 -14.29
C THR A 315 6.06 -8.21 -15.52
N ALA A 316 4.74 -8.32 -15.36
CA ALA A 316 3.79 -8.50 -16.45
C ALA A 316 2.53 -7.66 -16.26
N VAL A 317 2.26 -6.76 -17.22
CA VAL A 317 1.09 -5.84 -17.22
C VAL A 317 -0.14 -6.40 -17.94
N SER A 318 -0.13 -7.69 -18.27
CA SER A 318 -1.26 -8.39 -18.89
C SER A 318 -1.13 -9.89 -18.71
N GLY A 319 -2.26 -10.60 -18.72
CA GLY A 319 -2.31 -12.04 -18.59
C GLY A 319 -1.61 -12.76 -19.74
N ARG A 320 -1.73 -12.27 -20.99
CA ARG A 320 -0.98 -12.85 -22.12
C ARG A 320 0.54 -12.79 -21.91
N ARG A 321 1.06 -11.70 -21.34
CA ARG A 321 2.50 -11.56 -21.02
C ARG A 321 2.89 -12.45 -19.84
N ALA A 322 2.06 -12.51 -18.79
CA ALA A 322 2.27 -13.39 -17.65
C ALA A 322 2.29 -14.86 -18.08
N PHE A 323 1.32 -15.31 -18.89
CA PHE A 323 1.25 -16.67 -19.40
C PHE A 323 2.47 -17.04 -20.28
N ALA A 324 2.96 -16.11 -21.10
CA ALA A 324 4.20 -16.33 -21.86
C ALA A 324 5.42 -16.55 -20.95
N TYR A 325 5.55 -15.78 -19.87
CA TYR A 325 6.62 -15.96 -18.88
C TYR A 325 6.43 -17.26 -18.07
N LEU A 326 5.22 -17.57 -17.62
CA LEU A 326 4.89 -18.75 -16.82
C LEU A 326 5.06 -20.07 -17.59
N ASN A 327 5.12 -20.05 -18.92
CA ASN A 327 5.45 -21.21 -19.75
C ASN A 327 6.94 -21.30 -20.14
N SER A 328 7.70 -20.20 -20.10
CA SER A 328 9.09 -20.14 -20.61
C SER A 328 10.15 -20.01 -19.52
N ARG A 329 9.77 -19.69 -18.28
CA ARG A 329 10.66 -19.43 -17.13
C ARG A 329 10.11 -20.13 -15.90
N GLN A 330 10.97 -20.46 -14.94
CA GLN A 330 10.56 -20.94 -13.62
C GLN A 330 10.72 -19.82 -12.59
N TYR A 331 9.75 -19.72 -11.68
CA TYR A 331 9.70 -18.75 -10.58
C TYR A 331 9.58 -19.47 -9.24
N ASP A 332 10.09 -18.84 -8.19
CA ASP A 332 9.96 -19.29 -6.80
C ASP A 332 8.70 -18.74 -6.13
N LEU A 333 8.14 -17.64 -6.66
CA LEU A 333 6.92 -17.00 -6.18
C LEU A 333 6.25 -16.22 -7.33
N VAL A 334 4.92 -16.28 -7.40
CA VAL A 334 4.13 -15.43 -8.30
C VAL A 334 3.14 -14.63 -7.47
N LEU A 335 3.14 -13.30 -7.65
CA LEU A 335 2.08 -12.41 -7.19
C LEU A 335 1.23 -12.07 -8.41
N MET A 336 -0.08 -12.31 -8.37
CA MET A 336 -0.94 -12.12 -9.55
C MET A 336 -2.27 -11.47 -9.19
N ASP A 337 -2.58 -10.32 -9.79
CA ASP A 337 -3.93 -9.76 -9.72
C ASP A 337 -4.96 -10.69 -10.38
N ILE A 338 -6.13 -10.73 -9.78
CA ILE A 338 -7.35 -11.37 -10.28
C ILE A 338 -7.90 -10.61 -11.48
N ASN A 339 -7.87 -9.28 -11.46
CA ASN A 339 -8.35 -8.47 -12.57
C ASN A 339 -7.19 -8.13 -13.50
N LEU A 340 -7.22 -8.61 -14.73
CA LEU A 340 -6.26 -8.24 -15.78
C LEU A 340 -7.04 -7.78 -17.02
N PRO A 341 -6.47 -6.90 -17.87
CA PRO A 341 -7.22 -6.23 -18.93
C PRO A 341 -7.62 -7.16 -20.09
N ASP A 342 -6.94 -8.31 -20.22
CA ASP A 342 -7.12 -9.30 -21.28
C ASP A 342 -7.63 -10.67 -20.78
N THR A 343 -7.70 -10.90 -19.46
CA THR A 343 -8.13 -12.18 -18.88
C THR A 343 -8.43 -12.06 -17.38
N ASN A 344 -8.93 -13.12 -16.76
CA ASN A 344 -9.04 -13.22 -15.31
C ASN A 344 -7.81 -13.96 -14.75
N GLY A 345 -7.12 -13.41 -13.76
CA GLY A 345 -5.96 -14.04 -13.11
C GLY A 345 -6.27 -15.41 -12.49
N LEU A 346 -7.53 -15.63 -12.09
CA LEU A 346 -8.06 -16.93 -11.65
C LEU A 346 -7.99 -17.99 -12.77
N TYR A 347 -8.36 -17.62 -14.00
CA TYR A 347 -8.24 -18.50 -15.15
C TYR A 347 -6.78 -18.86 -15.47
N LEU A 348 -5.85 -17.91 -15.31
CA LEU A 348 -4.41 -18.15 -15.45
C LEU A 348 -3.86 -19.07 -14.36
N LEU A 349 -4.25 -18.82 -13.09
CA LEU A 349 -3.93 -19.68 -11.95
C LEU A 349 -4.34 -21.13 -12.24
N ASN A 350 -5.58 -21.34 -12.68
CA ASN A 350 -6.11 -22.67 -12.99
C ASN A 350 -5.26 -23.38 -14.07
N GLN A 351 -4.95 -22.68 -15.17
CA GLN A 351 -4.12 -23.22 -16.25
C GLN A 351 -2.70 -23.60 -15.81
N VAL A 352 -2.09 -22.81 -14.92
CA VAL A 352 -0.71 -23.08 -14.45
C VAL A 352 -0.69 -24.20 -13.42
N ALA A 353 -1.59 -24.19 -12.43
CA ALA A 353 -1.64 -25.19 -11.36
C ALA A 353 -2.01 -26.59 -11.86
N HIS A 354 -2.82 -26.69 -12.91
CA HIS A 354 -3.24 -27.96 -13.52
C HIS A 354 -2.47 -28.31 -14.81
N GLY A 355 -1.61 -27.41 -15.29
CA GLY A 355 -0.77 -27.62 -16.45
C GLY A 355 0.47 -28.48 -16.17
N THR A 356 1.27 -28.71 -17.22
CA THR A 356 2.57 -29.40 -17.14
C THR A 356 3.75 -28.43 -17.30
N GLY A 357 3.52 -27.13 -17.09
CA GLY A 357 4.53 -26.07 -17.23
C GLY A 357 5.50 -26.00 -16.03
N PRO A 358 6.60 -25.23 -16.16
CA PRO A 358 7.65 -25.14 -15.15
C PRO A 358 7.20 -24.55 -13.81
N ASN A 359 6.06 -23.85 -13.76
CA ASN A 359 5.51 -23.20 -12.56
C ASN A 359 4.34 -23.95 -11.90
N ARG A 360 4.11 -25.23 -12.25
CA ARG A 360 2.99 -26.02 -11.70
C ARG A 360 2.96 -26.03 -10.16
N ASP A 361 4.13 -26.20 -9.55
CA ASP A 361 4.29 -26.28 -8.09
C ASP A 361 4.70 -24.94 -7.45
N THR A 362 4.93 -23.89 -8.25
CA THR A 362 5.30 -22.56 -7.75
C THR A 362 4.15 -21.96 -6.93
N PRO A 363 4.42 -21.37 -5.75
CA PRO A 363 3.39 -20.70 -4.98
C PRO A 363 2.87 -19.46 -5.72
N ILE A 364 1.61 -19.54 -6.18
CA ILE A 364 0.87 -18.40 -6.73
C ILE A 364 0.02 -17.78 -5.62
N ILE A 365 0.16 -16.47 -5.44
CA ILE A 365 -0.52 -15.66 -4.43
C ILE A 365 -1.39 -14.64 -5.16
N MET A 366 -2.70 -14.74 -4.97
CA MET A 366 -3.64 -13.85 -5.65
C MET A 366 -3.68 -12.49 -4.95
N LEU A 367 -3.51 -11.42 -5.71
CA LEU A 367 -3.73 -10.04 -5.26
C LEU A 367 -5.19 -9.67 -5.54
N THR A 368 -5.84 -9.02 -4.59
CA THR A 368 -7.25 -8.59 -4.76
C THR A 368 -7.49 -7.21 -4.16
N GLY A 369 -8.30 -6.39 -4.83
CA GLY A 369 -8.82 -5.14 -4.26
C GLY A 369 -10.03 -5.33 -3.33
N ASN A 370 -10.57 -6.56 -3.18
CA ASN A 370 -11.77 -6.81 -2.38
C ASN A 370 -11.66 -8.04 -1.46
N LYS A 371 -12.40 -8.02 -0.34
CA LYS A 371 -12.49 -9.12 0.65
C LYS A 371 -13.56 -10.19 0.29
N ASN A 372 -13.93 -10.36 -0.99
CA ASN A 372 -15.06 -11.22 -1.35
C ASN A 372 -14.76 -12.71 -1.06
N LYS A 373 -15.52 -13.32 -0.14
CA LYS A 373 -15.39 -14.73 0.27
C LYS A 373 -15.53 -15.70 -0.90
N ASN A 374 -16.35 -15.40 -1.91
CA ASN A 374 -16.53 -16.25 -3.09
C ASN A 374 -15.27 -16.24 -3.97
N THR A 375 -14.68 -15.06 -4.18
CA THR A 375 -13.42 -14.89 -4.92
C THR A 375 -12.25 -15.60 -4.23
N VAL A 376 -12.16 -15.49 -2.90
CA VAL A 376 -11.15 -16.22 -2.10
C VAL A 376 -11.36 -17.74 -2.20
N LYS A 377 -12.61 -18.21 -2.11
CA LYS A 377 -12.94 -19.63 -2.22
C LYS A 377 -12.57 -20.18 -3.61
N GLN A 378 -12.94 -19.48 -4.67
CA GLN A 378 -12.61 -19.85 -6.05
C GLN A 378 -11.09 -19.91 -6.27
N ALA A 379 -10.34 -18.92 -5.78
CA ALA A 379 -8.86 -18.94 -5.86
C ALA A 379 -8.25 -20.19 -5.19
N VAL A 380 -8.77 -20.61 -4.04
CA VAL A 380 -8.30 -21.82 -3.35
C VAL A 380 -8.68 -23.09 -4.14
N GLU A 381 -9.89 -23.17 -4.68
CA GLU A 381 -10.35 -24.28 -5.53
C GLU A 381 -9.53 -24.43 -6.82
N GLU A 382 -9.04 -23.31 -7.38
CA GLU A 382 -8.20 -23.29 -8.58
C GLU A 382 -6.70 -23.51 -8.32
N GLY A 383 -6.28 -23.53 -7.04
CA GLY A 383 -4.94 -23.95 -6.62
C GLY A 383 -4.06 -22.89 -5.95
N ALA A 384 -4.58 -21.68 -5.66
CA ALA A 384 -3.81 -20.61 -5.03
C ALA A 384 -3.24 -21.04 -3.67
N LYS A 385 -1.98 -20.67 -3.39
CA LYS A 385 -1.33 -20.95 -2.08
C LYS A 385 -1.58 -19.84 -1.04
N GLY A 386 -2.27 -18.79 -1.44
CA GLY A 386 -2.72 -17.69 -0.58
C GLY A 386 -3.35 -16.56 -1.39
N TYR A 387 -3.88 -15.58 -0.68
CA TYR A 387 -4.32 -14.31 -1.24
C TYR A 387 -3.81 -13.16 -0.36
N ILE A 388 -3.65 -11.98 -0.96
CA ILE A 388 -3.33 -10.73 -0.26
C ILE A 388 -4.27 -9.65 -0.77
N ILE A 389 -4.86 -8.90 0.16
CA ILE A 389 -5.69 -7.74 -0.14
C ILE A 389 -4.77 -6.53 -0.37
N LYS A 390 -4.94 -5.82 -1.48
CA LYS A 390 -4.24 -4.56 -1.78
C LYS A 390 -4.74 -3.46 -0.83
N PRO A 391 -3.90 -2.48 -0.42
CA PRO A 391 -2.51 -2.30 -0.82
C PRO A 391 -1.54 -3.24 -0.10
N LEU A 392 -0.44 -3.56 -0.77
CA LEU A 392 0.64 -4.38 -0.21
C LEU A 392 1.52 -3.56 0.74
N TYR A 393 1.98 -4.20 1.83
CA TYR A 393 2.86 -3.58 2.83
C TYR A 393 4.14 -4.40 3.01
N LYS A 394 5.24 -3.74 3.38
CA LYS A 394 6.56 -4.39 3.60
C LYS A 394 6.49 -5.55 4.58
N ALA A 395 5.73 -5.42 5.68
CA ALA A 395 5.55 -6.47 6.66
C ALA A 395 4.84 -7.71 6.10
N THR A 396 3.88 -7.53 5.19
CA THR A 396 3.19 -8.63 4.49
C THR A 396 4.16 -9.36 3.56
N MET A 397 5.00 -8.62 2.82
CA MET A 397 6.00 -9.20 1.93
C MET A 397 7.07 -9.99 2.68
N ILE A 398 7.58 -9.48 3.81
CA ILE A 398 8.55 -10.21 4.64
C ILE A 398 7.96 -11.54 5.12
N LYS A 399 6.77 -11.52 5.73
CA LYS A 399 6.07 -12.74 6.18
C LYS A 399 5.79 -13.74 5.05
N LEU A 400 5.57 -13.25 3.82
CA LEU A 400 5.32 -14.10 2.66
C LEU A 400 6.58 -14.85 2.23
N PHE A 401 7.73 -14.17 2.19
CA PHE A 401 9.01 -14.78 1.86
C PHE A 401 9.46 -15.75 2.96
N GLU A 402 9.29 -15.38 4.24
CA GLU A 402 9.50 -16.27 5.38
C GLU A 402 8.65 -17.55 5.27
N LYS A 403 7.35 -17.44 4.95
CA LYS A 403 6.44 -18.59 4.79
C LYS A 403 6.89 -19.61 3.74
N TYR A 404 7.54 -19.15 2.67
CA TYR A 404 8.04 -20.00 1.58
C TYR A 404 9.55 -20.24 1.64
N ASN A 405 10.21 -19.93 2.76
CA ASN A 405 11.65 -20.06 2.97
C ASN A 405 12.51 -19.36 1.89
N LEU A 406 12.02 -18.26 1.33
CA LEU A 406 12.72 -17.49 0.29
C LEU A 406 13.68 -16.49 0.95
N PRO A 407 15.00 -16.55 0.69
CA PRO A 407 15.96 -15.70 1.38
C PRO A 407 15.85 -14.22 0.98
N LEU A 408 15.75 -13.34 1.97
CA LEU A 408 15.74 -11.88 1.83
C LEU A 408 17.11 -11.28 2.17
N PHE A 409 18.08 -11.38 1.25
CA PHE A 409 19.37 -10.70 1.41
C PHE A 409 19.24 -9.22 1.11
N VAL A 410 19.69 -8.34 2.01
CA VAL A 410 19.72 -6.88 1.77
C VAL A 410 20.74 -6.55 0.66
N GLN A 411 20.42 -5.59 -0.21
CA GLN A 411 21.39 -4.99 -1.13
C GLN A 411 22.25 -3.96 -0.37
N ASN A 412 23.58 -4.12 -0.41
CA ASN A 412 24.54 -3.16 0.16
C ASN A 412 24.64 -1.89 -0.68
#